data_AF-A0A1D7QJ96-F1
#
_entry.id   AF-A0A1D7QJ96-F1
#
_cell.length_a   1.000
_cell.length_b   1.000
_cell.length_c   1.000
_cell.angle_alpha   90.00
_cell.angle_beta   90.00
_cell.angle_gamma   90.00
#
_symmetry.space_group_name_H-M   'P 1'
#
loop_
_entity.id
_entity.type
_entity.pdbx_description
1 polymer ?
#
loop_
_entity_poly.entity_id
_entity_poly.type
_entity_poly.pdbx_seq_one_letter_code
_entity_poly.pdbx_strand_id
1 'polypeptide(L)'
;MKTIYKMTIVLLLIFSFGHMMYTFLENSGSLEQQMWFFSASLAMLGSVFLNVLNLDATNRKLKLLTVLMNLMMFLFCLVLCFIVPEMQVVALTLVYLISLTVSVRSSAALIP
;
A
#
# COMPACT_ATOMS: atom_id res chain seq x y z
N MET A 1 -7.16 15.37 8.43
CA MET A 1 -6.76 14.02 7.98
C MET A 1 -6.72 13.85 6.45
N LYS A 2 -7.59 14.50 5.66
CA LYS A 2 -7.60 14.34 4.19
C LYS A 2 -6.24 14.63 3.52
N THR A 3 -5.53 15.69 3.93
CA THR A 3 -4.21 16.02 3.35
C THR A 3 -3.17 14.95 3.60
N ILE A 4 -3.05 14.45 4.84
CA ILE A 4 -2.12 13.37 5.21
C ILE A 4 -2.42 12.11 4.39
N TYR A 5 -3.69 11.76 4.22
CA TYR A 5 -4.09 10.60 3.43
C TYR A 5 -3.76 10.74 1.94
N LYS A 6 -3.96 11.93 1.37
CA LYS A 6 -3.54 12.22 0.00
C LYS A 6 -2.02 12.08 -0.16
N MET A 7 -1.24 12.55 0.81
CA MET A 7 0.21 12.38 0.80
C MET A 7 0.61 10.90 0.87
N THR A 8 -0.03 10.09 1.73
CA THR A 8 0.28 8.65 1.77
C THR A 8 -0.07 7.94 0.46
N ILE A 9 -1.17 8.30 -0.19
CA ILE A 9 -1.53 7.79 -1.53
C ILE A 9 -0.44 8.10 -2.55
N VAL A 10 0.07 9.34 -2.57
CA VAL A 10 1.16 9.74 -3.48
C VAL A 10 2.44 8.95 -3.18
N LEU A 11 2.79 8.78 -1.91
CA LEU A 11 3.96 7.97 -1.52
C LEU A 11 3.80 6.51 -1.96
N LEU A 12 2.64 5.89 -1.74
CA LEU A 12 2.35 4.52 -2.18
C LEU A 12 2.43 4.39 -3.71
N LEU A 13 1.99 5.42 -4.45
CA LEU A 13 2.11 5.45 -5.91
C LEU A 13 3.59 5.49 -6.35
N ILE A 14 4.42 6.31 -5.70
CA ILE A 14 5.86 6.37 -5.95
C ILE A 14 6.51 5.02 -5.65
N PHE A 15 6.20 4.39 -4.52
CA PHE A 15 6.71 3.06 -4.18
C PHE A 15 6.28 2.01 -5.21
N SER A 16 5.01 2.01 -5.63
CA SER A 16 4.49 1.06 -6.61
C SER A 16 5.21 1.18 -7.96
N PHE A 17 5.34 2.40 -8.51
CA PHE A 17 6.05 2.60 -9.77
C PHE A 17 7.56 2.35 -9.64
N GLY A 18 8.19 2.78 -8.55
CA GLY A 18 9.60 2.51 -8.29
C GLY A 18 9.89 1.01 -8.29
N HIS A 19 9.06 0.22 -7.61
CA HIS A 19 9.19 -1.23 -7.56
C HIS A 19 8.96 -1.89 -8.93
N MET A 20 8.00 -1.37 -9.70
CA MET A 20 7.72 -1.84 -11.05
C MET A 20 8.91 -1.58 -11.99
N MET A 21 9.48 -0.37 -11.95
CA MET A 21 10.67 -0.01 -12.73
C MET A 21 11.88 -0.85 -12.33
N TYR A 22 12.16 -0.98 -11.03
CA TYR A 22 13.25 -1.80 -10.51
C TYR A 22 13.19 -3.24 -11.02
N THR A 23 11.98 -3.81 -11.08
CA THR A 23 11.77 -5.19 -11.55
C THR A 23 12.28 -5.42 -12.97
N PHE A 24 12.14 -4.44 -13.87
CA PHE A 24 12.55 -4.61 -15.27
C PHE A 24 13.93 -4.03 -15.59
N LEU A 25 14.37 -3.02 -14.84
CA LEU A 25 15.61 -2.31 -15.13
C LEU A 25 16.83 -2.91 -14.42
N GLU A 26 16.64 -3.43 -13.20
CA GLU A 26 17.77 -3.69 -12.29
C GLU A 26 17.73 -5.10 -11.69
N ASN A 27 16.57 -5.76 -11.68
CA ASN A 27 16.45 -7.12 -11.17
C ASN A 27 16.93 -8.16 -12.20
N SER A 28 18.23 -8.49 -12.13
CA SER A 28 18.84 -9.56 -12.94
C SER A 28 18.47 -10.99 -12.48
N GLY A 29 17.49 -11.13 -11.60
CA GLY A 29 17.00 -12.41 -11.08
C GLY A 29 16.33 -13.27 -12.16
N SER A 30 15.90 -14.47 -11.76
CA SER A 30 15.14 -15.35 -12.65
C SER A 30 13.81 -14.71 -13.07
N LEU A 31 13.21 -15.17 -14.17
CA LEU A 31 11.89 -14.73 -14.61
C LEU A 31 10.84 -14.89 -13.50
N GLU A 32 10.92 -15.98 -12.73
CA GLU A 32 10.04 -16.23 -11.59
C GLU A 32 10.19 -15.15 -10.51
N GLN A 33 11.43 -14.79 -10.18
CA GLN A 33 11.71 -13.72 -9.22
C GLN A 33 11.17 -12.38 -9.74
N GLN A 34 11.38 -12.05 -11.01
CA GLN A 34 10.84 -10.83 -11.61
C GLN A 34 9.31 -10.81 -11.56
N MET A 35 8.62 -11.91 -11.88
CA MET A 35 7.17 -11.99 -11.76
C MET A 35 6.69 -11.80 -10.32
N TRP A 36 7.39 -12.36 -9.34
CA TRP A 36 7.09 -12.16 -7.94
C TRP A 36 7.21 -10.68 -7.52
N PHE A 37 8.33 -10.02 -7.87
CA PHE A 37 8.54 -8.59 -7.62
C PHE A 37 7.50 -7.70 -8.34
N PHE A 38 7.16 -8.03 -9.58
CA PHE A 38 6.14 -7.33 -10.35
C PHE A 38 4.75 -7.49 -9.72
N SER A 39 4.40 -8.69 -9.26
CA SER A 39 3.11 -8.94 -8.61
C SER A 39 2.92 -8.12 -7.34
N ALA A 40 3.99 -7.92 -6.56
CA ALA A 40 3.98 -7.04 -5.39
C ALA A 40 3.73 -5.57 -5.80
N SER A 41 4.36 -5.11 -6.89
CA SER A 41 4.12 -3.76 -7.43
C SER A 41 2.66 -3.55 -7.87
N LEU A 42 2.06 -4.57 -8.48
CA LEU A 42 0.66 -4.57 -8.92
C LEU A 42 -0.30 -4.56 -7.74
N ALA A 43 -0.01 -5.34 -6.69
CA ALA A 43 -0.78 -5.34 -5.45
C ALA A 43 -0.74 -3.97 -4.75
N MET A 44 0.43 -3.33 -4.70
CA MET A 44 0.57 -1.95 -4.21
C MET A 44 -0.26 -0.98 -5.05
N LEU A 45 -0.25 -1.10 -6.38
CA LEU A 45 -1.05 -0.24 -7.27
C LEU A 45 -2.55 -0.42 -7.06
N GLY A 46 -3.01 -1.67 -6.89
CA GLY A 46 -4.39 -1.98 -6.54
C GLY A 46 -4.80 -1.38 -5.19
N SER A 47 -3.90 -1.42 -4.21
CA SER A 47 -4.08 -0.73 -2.92
C SER A 47 -4.19 0.78 -3.11
N VAL A 48 -3.33 1.41 -3.92
CA VAL A 48 -3.41 2.84 -4.23
C VAL A 48 -4.77 3.19 -4.83
N PHE A 49 -5.24 2.42 -5.81
CA PHE A 49 -6.54 2.64 -6.45
C PHE A 49 -7.69 2.62 -5.43
N LEU A 50 -7.72 1.63 -4.53
CA LEU A 50 -8.72 1.57 -3.46
C LEU A 50 -8.62 2.78 -2.50
N ASN A 51 -7.40 3.17 -2.13
CA ASN A 51 -7.21 4.34 -1.26
C ASN A 51 -7.68 5.64 -1.92
N VAL A 52 -7.49 5.80 -3.23
CA VAL A 52 -8.02 6.93 -4.01
C VAL A 52 -9.54 6.94 -3.99
N LEU A 53 -10.19 5.82 -4.30
CA LEU A 53 -11.65 5.73 -4.25
C LEU A 53 -12.19 6.03 -2.85
N ASN A 54 -11.46 5.66 -1.80
CA ASN A 54 -11.84 5.89 -0.40
C ASN A 54 -11.74 7.36 0.06
N LEU A 55 -11.11 8.27 -0.71
CA LEU A 55 -10.95 9.68 -0.31
C LEU A 55 -12.29 10.39 -0.08
N ASP A 56 -13.27 10.10 -0.93
CA ASP A 56 -14.59 10.73 -0.93
C ASP A 56 -15.74 9.71 -0.88
N ALA A 57 -15.42 8.45 -0.58
CA ALA A 57 -16.41 7.39 -0.47
C ALA A 57 -17.34 7.58 0.73
N THR A 58 -18.65 7.49 0.47
CA THR A 58 -19.68 7.29 1.50
C THR A 58 -20.05 5.81 1.66
N ASN A 59 -19.67 4.97 0.69
CA ASN A 59 -19.98 3.54 0.69
C ASN A 59 -19.14 2.77 1.72
N ARG A 60 -19.83 2.22 2.74
CA ARG A 60 -19.24 1.42 3.82
C ARG A 60 -18.46 0.20 3.31
N LYS A 61 -18.92 -0.47 2.26
CA LYS A 61 -18.25 -1.67 1.71
C LYS A 61 -16.89 -1.31 1.11
N LEU A 62 -16.81 -0.21 0.38
CA LEU A 62 -15.54 0.29 -0.19
C LEU A 62 -14.56 0.70 0.91
N LYS A 63 -15.05 1.39 1.96
CA LYS A 63 -14.22 1.74 3.11
C LYS A 63 -13.65 0.51 3.82
N LEU A 64 -14.50 -0.49 4.08
CA LEU A 64 -14.08 -1.75 4.69
C LEU A 64 -13.06 -2.48 3.82
N LEU A 65 -13.30 -2.59 2.52
CA LEU A 65 -12.36 -3.21 1.58
C LEU A 65 -11.00 -2.49 1.59
N THR A 66 -11.00 -1.17 1.63
CA THR A 66 -9.77 -0.36 1.71
C THR A 66 -9.01 -0.61 3.02
N VAL A 67 -9.72 -0.69 4.16
CA VAL A 67 -9.11 -1.03 5.46
C VAL A 67 -8.49 -2.42 5.41
N LEU A 68 -9.22 -3.42 4.89
CA LEU A 68 -8.72 -4.80 4.78
C LEU A 68 -7.48 -4.89 3.87
N MET A 69 -7.51 -4.20 2.72
CA MET A 69 -6.35 -4.15 1.82
C MET A 69 -5.15 -3.48 2.51
N ASN A 70 -5.33 -2.34 3.18
CA ASN A 70 -4.25 -1.65 3.88
C ASN A 70 -3.69 -2.49 5.03
N LEU A 71 -4.54 -3.22 5.76
CA LEU A 71 -4.12 -4.14 6.81
C LEU A 71 -3.30 -5.30 6.25
N MET A 72 -3.76 -5.92 5.17
CA MET A 72 -3.05 -7.02 4.52
C MET A 72 -1.67 -6.56 4.02
N MET A 73 -1.59 -5.41 3.34
CA MET A 73 -0.33 -4.86 2.86
C MET A 73 0.60 -4.46 4.01
N PHE A 74 0.06 -3.88 5.10
CA PHE A 74 0.82 -3.57 6.29
C PHE A 74 1.44 -4.82 6.91
N LEU A 75 0.65 -5.88 7.13
CA LEU A 75 1.14 -7.13 7.70
C LEU A 75 2.18 -7.79 6.80
N PHE A 76 1.98 -7.75 5.48
CA PHE A 76 2.96 -8.24 4.52
C PHE A 76 4.29 -7.47 4.61
N CYS A 77 4.26 -6.14 4.62
CA CYS A 77 5.47 -5.32 4.74
C CYS A 77 6.16 -5.48 6.11
N LEU A 78 5.37 -5.69 7.17
CA LEU A 78 5.90 -5.95 8.51
C LEU A 78 6.70 -7.26 8.54
N VAL A 79 6.20 -8.32 7.90
CA VAL A 79 6.96 -9.57 7.73
C VAL A 79 8.22 -9.33 6.90
N LEU A 80 8.11 -8.58 5.80
CA LEU A 80 9.27 -8.28 4.95
C LEU A 80 10.36 -7.49 5.67
N CYS A 81 10.04 -6.65 6.67
CA CYS A 81 11.06 -5.94 7.45
C CYS A 81 12.06 -6.89 8.15
N PHE A 82 11.66 -8.13 8.44
CA PHE A 82 12.55 -9.13 9.05
C PHE A 82 13.32 -9.97 8.01
N ILE A 83 12.86 -9.97 6.76
CA ILE A 83 13.43 -10.78 5.67
C ILE A 83 14.37 -9.94 4.80
N VAL A 84 13.99 -8.70 4.53
CA VAL A 84 14.68 -7.76 3.64
C VAL A 84 15.10 -6.54 4.47
N PRO A 85 16.38 -6.45 4.90
CA PRO A 85 16.86 -5.40 5.80
C PRO A 85 17.15 -4.09 5.06
N GLU A 86 16.17 -3.61 4.28
CA GLU A 86 16.30 -2.39 3.49
C GLU A 86 15.41 -1.28 4.05
N MET A 87 15.97 -0.08 4.17
CA MET A 87 15.26 1.08 4.74
C MET A 87 13.97 1.43 3.98
N GLN A 88 13.91 1.11 2.70
CA GLN A 88 12.71 1.32 1.88
C GLN A 88 11.52 0.46 2.31
N VAL A 89 11.75 -0.77 2.80
CA VAL A 89 10.70 -1.66 3.32
C VAL A 89 10.15 -1.12 4.64
N VAL A 90 11.03 -0.59 5.50
CA VAL A 90 10.63 0.07 6.76
C VAL A 90 9.80 1.32 6.47
N ALA A 91 10.24 2.16 5.54
CA ALA A 91 9.50 3.35 5.12
C ALA A 91 8.11 3.00 4.56
N LEU A 92 8.03 2.00 3.68
CA LEU A 92 6.75 1.53 3.13
C LEU A 92 5.81 1.01 4.22
N THR A 93 6.34 0.28 5.21
CA THR A 93 5.58 -0.22 6.36
C THR A 93 4.95 0.93 7.16
N LEU A 94 5.70 2.01 7.40
CA LEU A 94 5.18 3.20 8.07
C LEU A 94 4.10 3.91 7.24
N VAL A 95 4.27 4.01 5.92
CA VAL A 95 3.25 4.59 5.03
C VAL A 95 1.95 3.77 5.08
N TYR A 96 2.04 2.44 5.12
CA TYR A 96 0.88 1.57 5.28
C TYR A 96 0.24 1.69 6.66
N LEU A 97 1.03 1.82 7.74
CA LEU A 97 0.51 2.05 9.09
C LEU A 97 -0.30 3.35 9.18
N ILE A 98 0.23 4.45 8.62
CA ILE A 98 -0.46 5.74 8.58
C ILE A 98 -1.73 5.61 7.73
N SER A 99 -1.65 4.99 6.55
CA SER A 99 -2.80 4.80 5.66
C SER A 99 -3.91 4.01 6.35
N LEU A 100 -3.57 2.88 6.99
CA LEU A 100 -4.50 2.06 7.78
C LEU A 100 -5.16 2.87 8.89
N THR A 101 -4.37 3.61 9.67
CA THR A 101 -4.89 4.45 10.77
C THR A 101 -5.91 5.47 10.27
N VAL A 102 -5.63 6.12 9.13
CA VAL A 102 -6.55 7.08 8.53
C VAL A 102 -7.80 6.39 7.97
N SER A 103 -7.66 5.27 7.27
CA SER A 103 -8.79 4.52 6.70
C SER A 103 -9.73 3.96 7.78
N VAL A 104 -9.20 3.47 8.90
CA VAL A 104 -9.99 2.97 10.04
C VAL A 104 -10.80 4.10 10.67
N ARG A 105 -10.17 5.26 10.95
CA ARG A 105 -10.89 6.43 11.49
C ARG A 105 -12.00 6.92 10.56
N SER A 106 -11.73 6.97 9.26
CA SER A 106 -12.71 7.33 8.24
C SER A 106 -13.90 6.35 8.19
N SER A 107 -13.67 5.07 8.47
CA SER A 107 -14.71 4.03 8.52
C SER A 107 -15.53 4.08 9.80
N ALA A 108 -14.88 4.32 10.95
CA ALA A 108 -15.55 4.42 12.25
C ALA A 108 -16.53 5.60 12.33
N ALA A 109 -16.25 6.70 11.62
CA ALA A 109 -17.13 7.86 11.51
C ALA A 109 -18.48 7.58 10.81
N LEU A 110 -18.71 6.37 10.28
CA LEU A 110 -19.97 5.93 9.69
C LEU A 110 -20.81 5.04 10.62
N ILE A 111 -20.37 4.83 11.86
CA ILE A 111 -21.15 4.14 12.89
C ILE A 111 -22.03 5.21 13.58
N PRO A 112 -23.37 5.12 13.48
CA PRO A 112 -24.28 6.06 14.12
C PRO A 112 -24.22 5.99 15.65
#